data_AF-A0A6I0IB01-F1
#
_entry.id   AF-A0A6I0IB01-F1
#
_cell.length_a   1.000
_cell.length_b   1.000
_cell.length_c   1.000
_cell.angle_alpha   90.00
_cell.angle_beta   90.00
_cell.angle_gamma   90.00
#
_symmetry.space_group_name_H-M   'P 1'
#
loop_
_entity.id
_entity.type
_entity.pdbx_description
1 polymer ?
#
loop_
_entity_poly.entity_id
_entity_poly.type
_entity_poly.pdbx_seq_one_letter_code
_entity_poly.pdbx_strand_id
1 'polypeptide(L)' 'MEVKNGIIIDGVLHESSEGFCNECSLCQECSNLLDDNYCALLDLGIGQCFVSRGKITEIKMEEEKK' A
#
# COMPACT_ATOMS: atom_id res chain seq x y z
N MET A 1 -8.22 8.84 -9.62
CA MET A 1 -8.05 8.80 -8.17
C MET A 1 -6.61 9.20 -7.89
N GLU A 2 -6.39 10.14 -6.99
CA GLU A 2 -5.03 10.52 -6.56
C GLU A 2 -4.69 9.67 -5.33
N VAL A 3 -3.59 8.92 -5.39
CA VAL A 3 -3.15 8.01 -4.33
C VAL A 3 -1.90 8.59 -3.69
N LYS A 4 -1.97 8.94 -2.41
CA LYS A 4 -0.83 9.52 -1.68
C LYS A 4 0.11 8.46 -1.14
N ASN A 5 -0.46 7.36 -0.63
CA ASN A 5 0.27 6.24 -0.03
C ASN A 5 -0.24 4.95 -0.66
N GLY A 6 0.52 4.41 -1.60
CA GLY A 6 0.18 3.16 -2.28
C GLY A 6 1.41 2.41 -2.75
N ILE A 7 1.30 1.08 -2.80
CA ILE A 7 2.32 0.16 -3.28
C ILE A 7 1.72 -0.65 -4.41
N ILE A 8 2.52 -0.95 -5.44
CA ILE A 8 2.12 -1.82 -6.53
C ILE A 8 2.92 -3.11 -6.44
N ILE A 9 2.23 -4.24 -6.31
CA ILE A 9 2.81 -5.58 -6.21
C ILE A 9 2.17 -6.44 -7.29
N ASP A 10 2.98 -7.06 -8.16
CA ASP A 10 2.51 -7.90 -9.29
C ASP A 10 1.42 -7.23 -10.16
N GLY A 11 1.54 -5.91 -10.34
CA GLY A 11 0.60 -5.09 -11.11
C GLY A 11 -0.74 -4.83 -10.40
N VAL A 12 -0.89 -5.20 -9.13
CA VAL A 12 -2.03 -4.86 -8.27
C VAL A 12 -1.69 -3.64 -7.43
N LEU A 13 -2.58 -2.64 -7.41
CA LEU A 13 -2.45 -1.48 -6.54
C LEU A 13 -3.01 -1.78 -5.15
N HIS A 14 -2.19 -1.55 -4.14
CA HIS A 14 -2.54 -1.57 -2.73
C HIS A 14 -2.45 -0.15 -2.18
N GLU A 15 -3.59 0.43 -1.79
CA GLU A 15 -3.67 1.80 -1.29
C GLU A 15 -3.89 1.80 0.22
N SER A 16 -3.25 2.74 0.94
CA SER A 16 -3.54 2.97 2.35
C SER A 16 -4.97 3.47 2.55
N SER A 17 -5.68 2.84 3.48
CA SER A 17 -7.02 3.24 3.90
C SER A 17 -7.22 3.00 5.39
N GLU A 18 -8.21 3.67 5.97
CA GLU A 18 -8.62 3.41 7.35
C GLU A 18 -9.06 1.96 7.50
N GLY A 19 -8.52 1.27 8.52
CA GLY A 19 -8.85 -0.12 8.78
C GLY A 19 -7.86 -0.79 9.73
N PHE A 20 -8.04 -2.09 9.92
CA PHE A 20 -7.27 -2.88 10.86
C PHE A 20 -6.31 -3.84 10.14
N CYS A 21 -5.24 -4.26 10.84
CA CYS A 21 -4.21 -5.12 10.24
C CYS A 21 -4.77 -6.48 9.77
N ASN A 22 -5.80 -7.02 10.42
CA ASN A 22 -6.47 -8.26 10.02
C ASN A 22 -7.29 -8.13 8.72
N GLU A 23 -7.60 -6.91 8.29
CA GLU A 23 -8.28 -6.60 7.03
C GLU A 23 -7.30 -6.14 5.94
N CYS A 24 -6.02 -6.02 6.29
CA CYS A 24 -4.97 -5.59 5.38
C CYS A 24 -4.79 -6.62 4.25
N SER A 25 -4.89 -6.15 3.01
CA SER A 25 -4.58 -6.96 1.82
C SER A 25 -3.13 -7.45 1.76
N LEU A 26 -2.23 -6.83 2.52
CA LEU A 26 -0.83 -7.23 2.67
C LEU A 26 -0.53 -7.85 4.04
N CYS A 27 -1.55 -8.25 4.82
CA CYS A 27 -1.37 -8.79 6.17
C CYS A 27 -0.39 -9.97 6.22
N GLN A 28 -0.45 -10.88 5.23
CA GLN A 28 0.45 -12.03 5.15
C GLN A 28 1.90 -11.60 4.93
N GLU A 29 2.13 -10.67 4.01
CA GLU A 29 3.47 -10.17 3.71
C GLU A 29 4.04 -9.38 4.90
N CYS A 30 3.23 -8.55 5.55
CA CYS A 30 3.60 -7.83 6.78
C CYS A 30 3.90 -8.75 7.96
N SER A 31 3.41 -9.99 7.95
CA SER A 31 3.61 -10.97 9.02
C SER A 31 4.86 -11.83 8.83
N ASN A 32 5.49 -11.78 7.66
CA ASN A 32 6.78 -12.43 7.44
C ASN A 32 7.86 -11.66 8.19
N LEU A 33 8.29 -12.20 9.33
CA LEU A 33 9.30 -11.65 10.26
C LEU A 33 10.65 -11.22 9.65
N LEU A 34 10.90 -11.58 8.39
CA LEU A 34 12.13 -11.26 7.67
C LEU A 34 12.02 -9.96 6.85
N ASP A 35 10.81 -9.52 6.54
CA ASP A 35 10.57 -8.31 5.75
C ASP A 35 10.02 -7.21 6.66
N ASP A 36 10.60 -6.01 6.56
CA ASP A 36 10.07 -4.84 7.25
C ASP A 36 8.59 -4.67 6.87
N ASN A 37 7.72 -4.55 7.87
CA ASN A 37 6.28 -4.40 7.66
C ASN A 37 6.02 -3.20 6.74
N TYR A 38 5.37 -3.42 5.58
CA TYR A 38 5.07 -2.36 4.62
C TYR A 38 4.34 -1.16 5.22
N CYS A 39 3.48 -1.39 6.22
CA CYS A 39 2.82 -0.31 6.95
C CYS A 39 3.84 0.54 7.72
N ALA A 40 4.87 -0.07 8.31
CA ALA A 40 5.94 0.66 8.99
C ALA A 40 6.87 1.38 7.99
N LEU A 41 7.18 0.75 6.85
CA LEU A 41 8.02 1.36 5.80
C LEU A 41 7.42 2.65 5.23
N LEU A 42 6.09 2.73 5.13
CA LEU A 42 5.39 3.94 4.68
C LEU A 42 4.91 4.84 5.84
N ASP A 43 5.32 4.55 7.08
CA ASP A 43 4.87 5.24 8.29
C ASP A 43 3.32 5.40 8.33
N LEU A 44 2.62 4.33 7.97
CA LEU A 44 1.17 4.30 8.04
C LEU A 44 0.75 4.39 9.51
N GLY A 45 0.02 5.46 9.82
CA GLY A 45 -0.47 5.72 11.18
C GLY A 45 -1.33 4.58 11.74
N ILE A 46 -1.50 4.58 13.07
CA ILE A 46 -2.36 3.62 13.75
C ILE A 46 -3.78 3.65 13.15
N GLY A 47 -4.33 2.49 12.81
CA GLY A 47 -5.65 2.38 12.18
C GLY A 47 -5.63 2.57 10.67
N GLN A 48 -4.47 2.47 10.03
CA GLN A 48 -4.34 2.38 8.58
C GLN A 48 -3.92 0.97 8.17
N CYS A 49 -4.41 0.53 7.02
CA CYS A 49 -4.03 -0.72 6.39
C CYS A 49 -4.05 -0.59 4.86
N PHE A 50 -3.50 -1.56 4.15
CA PHE A 50 -3.58 -1.59 2.70
C PHE A 50 -4.86 -2.27 2.22
N VAL A 51 -5.57 -1.62 1.31
CA VAL A 51 -6.71 -2.19 0.59
C VAL A 51 -6.33 -2.41 -0.86
N SER A 52 -6.57 -3.63 -1.37
CA SER A 52 -6.36 -3.92 -2.79
C SER A 52 -7.41 -3.20 -3.64
N ARG A 53 -6.93 -2.39 -4.59
CA ARG A 53 -7.76 -1.71 -5.60
C ARG A 53 -7.81 -2.47 -6.93
N GLY A 54 -7.17 -3.65 -6.98
CA GLY A 54 -7.11 -4.51 -8.15
C GLY A 54 -5.94 -4.18 -9.08
N LYS A 55 -5.91 -4.88 -10.23
CA LYS A 55 -4.86 -4.71 -11.23
C LYS A 55 -4.96 -3.36 -11.91
N ILE A 56 -3.82 -2.71 -12.07
CA ILE A 56 -3.71 -1.45 -12.79
C ILE A 56 -3.10 -1.70 -14.18
N THR A 57 -3.59 -0.97 -15.18
CA THR A 57 -3.13 -1.08 -16.57
C THR A 57 -2.23 0.07 -16.99
N GLU A 58 -2.29 1.19 -16.27
CA GLU A 58 -1.55 2.41 -16.59
C GLU A 58 -1.23 3.14 -15.28
N ILE A 59 0.01 3.63 -15.15
CA ILE A 59 0.44 4.51 -14.07
C ILE A 59 0.83 5.84 -14.71
N LYS A 60 0.16 6.91 -14.31
CA LYS A 60 0.54 8.28 -14.67
C LYS A 60 1.12 8.92 -13.43
N MET A 61 2.39 9.28 -13.49
CA MET A 61 3.07 10.03 -12.45
C MET A 61 3.38 11.41 -13.04
N GLU A 62 3.02 12.46 -12.32
CA GLU A 62 3.50 13.79 -12.67
C GLU A 62 4.96 13.90 -12.22
N GLU A 63 5.87 14.26 -13.13
CA GLU A 63 7.23 14.61 -12.75
C GLU A 63 7.18 15.87 -11.89
N GLU A 64 7.69 15.80 -10.66
CA GLU A 64 8.01 16.99 -9.89
C GLU A 64 9.07 17.79 -10.67
N LYS A 65 8.65 18.92 -11.26
CA LYS A 65 9.58 19.89 -11.83
C LYS A 65 10.42 20.47 -10.69
N LYS A 66 11.64 19.97 -10.58
CA LYS A 66 12.67 20.38 -9.63
C LYS A 66 13.08 21.83 -9.82
#